data_AF-I4EMY4-F1
#
_entry.id   AF-I4EMY4-F1
#
_cell.length_a   1.000
_cell.length_b   1.000
_cell.length_c   1.000
_cell.angle_alpha   90.00
_cell.angle_beta   90.00
_cell.angle_gamma   90.00
#
_symmetry.space_group_name_H-M   'P 1'
#
loop_
_entity.id
_entity.type
_entity.pdbx_description
1 polymer ?
#
loop_
_entity_poly.entity_id
_entity_poly.type
_entity_poly.pdbx_seq_one_letter_code
_entity_poly.pdbx_strand_id
1 'polypeptide(L)'
;MVWIETDASGQRIRGVDLASQATMEITAASPGTTLSRPAISDEFVVWSEIGEQSSHTLRAYNLKTSTVSLVTESTWPGLQYAVSGHTIIWTNPQVNISDLATGTSSMLDPGPASSPQIAGSTAIWSGTELGATNGFEIFGINLATGKGGRLVVAAGSQQGAVVVDDRLLWQSDEAGRVQVFSTPLDEAFAAASPLAQTRETQQAQEASAVAGETSPANHDTNYTRPTYKGMHTANGGGWNVTYNGTQQPCHSSGCPAVDSLGAPFAPFFGSFVVLEYDLARSTGRSAPWGPTVADAMKYVQNTYGSRVISRTYPSLAPNPSGTTTPSNVADKVIALAQARDWHRHVQVDNEPNLDGGFPASCTGCKWVTDGQTKTYTWTSRYDYRMYQAINDFFGDTWWVINYYTGNHSDPTVRARLQQMEIWAPPMSDIYRNLDNGQNFYAYLHGMIDLYDRMTYHTYPAPRFDSDGSGGVISNSWNWFDSWLQTNINNGSVRSMITEFGWNPGAMPPCGMTQYSTWPNTGSCAANDGYTHTFDNDLSRFLAYHRHNAEVVAVWIMKGWDDRADGLDQYGNVRTWLHNYQWSNP
;
A
#
# COMPACT_ATOMS: atom_id res chain seq x y z
N MET A 1 -36.08 -8.09 -23.03
CA MET A 1 -35.13 -9.10 -23.57
C MET A 1 -33.93 -8.38 -24.16
N VAL A 2 -32.72 -8.93 -24.01
CA VAL A 2 -31.50 -8.40 -24.65
C VAL A 2 -30.79 -9.48 -25.46
N TRP A 3 -30.15 -9.10 -26.56
CA TRP A 3 -29.42 -10.02 -27.43
C TRP A 3 -28.26 -9.32 -28.13
N ILE A 4 -27.31 -10.13 -28.62
CA ILE A 4 -26.27 -9.65 -29.53
C ILE A 4 -26.80 -9.79 -30.96
N GLU A 5 -26.82 -8.70 -31.70
CA GLU A 5 -27.02 -8.69 -33.14
C GLU A 5 -25.66 -8.57 -33.83
N THR A 6 -25.40 -9.41 -34.84
CA THR A 6 -24.21 -9.31 -35.68
C THR A 6 -24.64 -9.01 -37.10
N ASP A 7 -24.13 -7.91 -37.66
CA ASP A 7 -24.35 -7.53 -39.06
C ASP A 7 -23.04 -7.07 -39.73
N ALA A 8 -23.13 -6.51 -40.94
CA ALA A 8 -21.97 -6.02 -41.68
C ALA A 8 -21.23 -4.84 -40.99
N SER A 9 -21.87 -4.18 -40.03
CA SER A 9 -21.30 -3.09 -39.23
C SER A 9 -20.65 -3.54 -37.92
N GLY A 10 -20.78 -4.83 -37.56
CA GLY A 10 -20.17 -5.42 -36.38
C GLY A 10 -21.21 -5.99 -35.40
N GLN A 11 -20.78 -6.19 -34.15
CA GLN A 11 -21.65 -6.65 -33.07
C GLN A 11 -22.32 -5.47 -32.36
N ARG A 12 -23.59 -5.64 -31.99
CA ARG A 12 -24.35 -4.68 -31.20
C ARG A 12 -25.13 -5.42 -30.11
N ILE A 13 -25.28 -4.82 -28.94
CA ILE A 13 -26.25 -5.30 -27.96
C ILE A 13 -27.53 -4.50 -28.14
N ARG A 14 -28.63 -5.22 -28.38
CA ARG A 14 -29.97 -4.65 -28.48
C ARG A 14 -30.85 -5.10 -27.34
N GLY A 15 -31.83 -4.26 -27.03
CA GLY A 15 -32.93 -4.55 -26.12
C GLY A 15 -34.28 -4.47 -26.83
N VAL A 16 -35.25 -5.21 -26.34
CA VAL A 16 -36.68 -5.05 -26.67
C VAL A 16 -37.49 -5.12 -25.39
N ASP A 17 -38.37 -4.14 -25.23
CA ASP A 17 -39.43 -4.19 -24.23
C ASP A 17 -40.53 -5.12 -24.74
N LEU A 18 -40.78 -6.21 -24.02
CA LEU A 18 -41.69 -7.26 -24.51
C LEU A 18 -43.17 -6.84 -24.47
N ALA A 19 -43.53 -5.85 -23.65
CA ALA A 19 -44.91 -5.38 -23.54
C ALA A 19 -45.27 -4.43 -24.70
N SER A 20 -44.38 -3.50 -25.01
CA SER A 20 -44.56 -2.48 -26.04
C SER A 20 -43.98 -2.86 -27.40
N GLN A 21 -43.12 -3.88 -27.46
CA GLN A 21 -42.31 -4.27 -28.62
C GLN A 21 -41.33 -3.18 -29.10
N ALA A 22 -41.11 -2.13 -28.29
CA ALA A 22 -40.14 -1.09 -28.61
C ALA A 22 -38.72 -1.66 -28.52
N THR A 23 -37.93 -1.43 -29.57
CA THR A 23 -36.52 -1.83 -29.61
C THR A 23 -35.61 -0.67 -29.24
N MET A 24 -34.47 -0.98 -28.63
CA MET A 24 -33.44 -0.01 -28.29
C MET A 24 -32.05 -0.59 -28.55
N GLU A 25 -31.10 0.27 -28.90
CA GLU A 25 -29.68 -0.08 -28.93
C GLU A 25 -29.07 0.23 -27.57
N ILE A 26 -28.37 -0.74 -26.99
CA ILE A 26 -27.67 -0.60 -25.71
C ILE A 26 -26.23 -0.14 -25.97
N THR A 27 -25.54 -0.81 -26.90
CA THR A 27 -24.20 -0.44 -27.34
C THR A 27 -23.86 -1.07 -28.70
N ALA A 28 -22.88 -0.50 -29.38
CA ALA A 28 -22.24 -1.07 -30.56
C ALA A 28 -20.75 -1.33 -30.28
N ALA A 29 -20.24 -2.47 -30.73
CA ALA A 29 -18.84 -2.82 -30.57
C ALA A 29 -17.95 -1.81 -31.32
N SER A 30 -16.88 -1.37 -30.67
CA SER A 30 -15.82 -0.63 -31.37
C SER A 30 -15.06 -1.56 -32.33
N PRO A 31 -14.44 -1.04 -33.40
CA PRO A 31 -13.58 -1.83 -34.28
C PRO A 31 -12.53 -2.61 -33.47
N GLY A 32 -12.36 -3.90 -33.76
CA GLY A 32 -11.42 -4.78 -33.04
C GLY A 32 -11.93 -5.29 -31.68
N THR A 33 -13.16 -4.96 -31.28
CA THR A 33 -13.77 -5.44 -30.03
C THR A 33 -14.86 -6.47 -30.31
N THR A 34 -14.93 -7.51 -29.48
CA THR A 34 -16.04 -8.49 -29.45
C THR A 34 -16.87 -8.27 -28.19
N LEU A 35 -18.18 -8.37 -28.27
CA LEU A 35 -19.09 -8.29 -27.12
C LEU A 35 -19.40 -9.69 -26.59
N SER A 36 -19.31 -9.88 -25.29
CA SER A 36 -19.75 -11.11 -24.64
C SER A 36 -21.27 -11.11 -24.43
N ARG A 37 -21.82 -12.31 -24.14
CA ARG A 37 -23.26 -12.51 -23.92
C ARG A 37 -23.80 -11.57 -22.82
N PRO A 38 -24.79 -10.71 -23.10
CA PRO A 38 -25.29 -9.78 -22.08
C PRO A 38 -26.05 -10.53 -20.98
N ALA A 39 -25.96 -10.01 -19.76
CA ALA A 39 -26.82 -10.34 -18.63
C ALA A 39 -27.73 -9.15 -18.34
N ILE A 40 -28.94 -9.40 -17.83
CA ILE A 40 -29.95 -8.35 -17.60
C ILE A 40 -30.64 -8.54 -16.26
N SER A 41 -30.85 -7.45 -15.54
CA SER A 41 -31.79 -7.29 -14.44
C SER A 41 -32.88 -6.28 -14.81
N ASP A 42 -33.80 -5.97 -13.89
CA ASP A 42 -34.85 -4.98 -14.13
C ASP A 42 -34.30 -3.58 -14.48
N GLU A 43 -33.10 -3.24 -14.00
CA GLU A 43 -32.53 -1.90 -14.14
C GLU A 43 -31.23 -1.84 -14.96
N PHE A 44 -30.52 -2.96 -15.09
CA PHE A 44 -29.19 -2.97 -15.69
C PHE A 44 -29.03 -4.03 -16.77
N VAL A 45 -28.30 -3.67 -17.83
CA VAL A 45 -27.74 -4.60 -18.81
C VAL A 45 -26.24 -4.62 -18.64
N VAL A 46 -25.65 -5.80 -18.48
CA VAL A 46 -24.22 -5.99 -18.21
C VAL A 46 -23.59 -6.80 -19.33
N TRP A 47 -22.42 -6.38 -19.81
CA TRP A 47 -21.63 -7.13 -20.79
C TRP A 47 -20.13 -6.88 -20.60
N SER A 48 -19.31 -7.77 -21.16
CA SER A 48 -17.87 -7.56 -21.30
C SER A 48 -17.54 -7.20 -22.75
N GLU A 49 -16.68 -6.20 -22.91
CA GLU A 49 -15.97 -5.89 -24.15
C GLU A 49 -14.62 -6.59 -24.14
N ILE A 50 -14.37 -7.39 -25.18
CA ILE A 50 -13.13 -8.14 -25.38
C ILE A 50 -12.33 -7.43 -26.45
N GLY A 51 -11.31 -6.69 -26.03
CA GLY A 51 -10.45 -5.88 -26.90
C GLY A 51 -9.25 -6.66 -27.45
N GLU A 52 -8.29 -5.91 -28.01
CA GLU A 52 -7.00 -6.45 -28.44
C GLU A 52 -6.26 -7.07 -27.24
N GLN A 53 -5.50 -8.14 -27.49
CA GLN A 53 -4.76 -8.91 -26.46
C GLN A 53 -5.63 -9.55 -25.37
N SER A 54 -6.92 -9.79 -25.63
CA SER A 54 -7.86 -10.41 -24.68
C SER A 54 -8.05 -9.59 -23.40
N SER A 55 -7.91 -8.27 -23.48
CA SER A 55 -8.35 -7.37 -22.41
C SER A 55 -9.88 -7.37 -22.31
N HIS A 56 -10.39 -7.54 -21.10
CA HIS A 56 -11.82 -7.60 -20.79
C HIS A 56 -12.24 -6.35 -20.01
N THR A 57 -13.18 -5.58 -20.55
CA THR A 57 -13.81 -4.45 -19.84
C THR A 57 -15.24 -4.82 -19.51
N LEU A 58 -15.59 -4.92 -18.23
CA LEU A 58 -16.95 -5.21 -17.78
C LEU A 58 -17.73 -3.90 -17.62
N ARG A 59 -18.86 -3.78 -18.31
CA ARG A 59 -19.70 -2.57 -18.33
C ARG A 59 -21.12 -2.87 -17.88
N ALA A 60 -21.79 -1.83 -17.39
CA ALA A 60 -23.21 -1.84 -17.07
C ALA A 60 -23.91 -0.65 -17.74
N TYR A 61 -25.05 -0.90 -18.37
CA TYR A 61 -25.95 0.12 -18.90
C TYR A 61 -27.17 0.21 -18.01
N ASN A 62 -27.43 1.39 -17.47
CA ASN A 62 -28.62 1.66 -16.67
C ASN A 62 -29.79 1.99 -17.60
N LEU A 63 -30.82 1.14 -17.58
CA LEU A 63 -32.02 1.25 -18.44
C LEU A 63 -32.85 2.49 -18.13
N LYS A 64 -32.81 3.02 -16.90
CA LYS A 64 -33.58 4.22 -16.50
C LYS A 64 -32.89 5.50 -16.94
N THR A 65 -31.57 5.59 -16.79
CA THR A 65 -30.81 6.81 -17.09
C THR A 65 -30.19 6.81 -18.48
N SER A 66 -30.20 5.66 -19.17
CA SER A 66 -29.55 5.46 -20.47
C SER A 66 -28.04 5.73 -20.45
N THR A 67 -27.38 5.46 -19.33
CA THR A 67 -25.94 5.71 -19.14
C THR A 67 -25.16 4.40 -19.00
N VAL A 68 -23.96 4.37 -19.59
CA VAL A 68 -22.98 3.27 -19.44
C VAL A 68 -21.99 3.62 -18.33
N SER A 69 -21.72 2.68 -17.44
CA SER A 69 -20.65 2.74 -16.44
C SER A 69 -19.64 1.61 -16.62
N LEU A 70 -18.41 1.87 -16.20
CA LEU A 70 -17.36 0.86 -16.06
C LEU A 70 -17.56 0.14 -14.72
N VAL A 71 -17.59 -1.19 -14.74
CA VAL A 71 -17.59 -2.02 -13.53
C VAL A 71 -16.16 -2.42 -13.17
N THR A 72 -15.42 -2.98 -14.12
CA THR A 72 -14.01 -3.39 -13.91
C THR A 72 -13.26 -3.55 -15.23
N GLU A 73 -11.93 -3.51 -15.17
CA GLU A 73 -11.01 -3.89 -16.24
C GLU A 73 -10.21 -5.12 -15.80
N SER A 74 -10.04 -6.09 -16.68
CA SER A 74 -9.38 -7.35 -16.40
C SER A 74 -8.53 -7.79 -17.59
N THR A 75 -7.37 -8.38 -17.30
CA THR A 75 -6.55 -9.09 -18.29
C THR A 75 -6.76 -10.61 -18.23
N TRP A 76 -7.65 -11.10 -17.36
CA TRP A 76 -7.90 -12.52 -17.20
C TRP A 76 -8.80 -13.03 -18.31
N PRO A 77 -8.37 -14.07 -19.06
CA PRO A 77 -9.20 -14.64 -20.10
C PRO A 77 -10.42 -15.34 -19.47
N GLY A 78 -11.61 -15.05 -19.99
CA GLY A 78 -12.82 -15.80 -19.61
C GLY A 78 -13.56 -15.23 -18.40
N LEU A 79 -13.62 -13.90 -18.29
CA LEU A 79 -14.47 -13.20 -17.33
C LEU A 79 -15.94 -13.67 -17.47
N GLN A 80 -16.51 -14.20 -16.39
CA GLN A 80 -17.92 -14.59 -16.31
C GLN A 80 -18.62 -13.73 -15.27
N TYR A 81 -19.91 -13.45 -15.46
CA TYR A 81 -20.66 -12.53 -14.61
C TYR A 81 -22.15 -12.86 -14.58
N ALA A 82 -22.81 -12.41 -13.52
CA ALA A 82 -24.26 -12.47 -13.35
C ALA A 82 -24.75 -11.20 -12.63
N VAL A 83 -25.99 -10.80 -12.90
CA VAL A 83 -26.60 -9.58 -12.34
C VAL A 83 -28.01 -9.87 -11.82
N SER A 84 -28.34 -9.35 -10.65
CA SER A 84 -29.68 -9.41 -10.05
C SER A 84 -29.96 -8.11 -9.31
N GLY A 85 -31.03 -7.40 -9.69
CA GLY A 85 -31.29 -6.05 -9.19
C GLY A 85 -30.12 -5.11 -9.52
N HIS A 86 -29.56 -4.47 -8.49
CA HIS A 86 -28.39 -3.59 -8.57
C HIS A 86 -27.07 -4.34 -8.29
N THR A 87 -27.11 -5.64 -7.98
CA THR A 87 -25.92 -6.40 -7.61
C THR A 87 -25.38 -7.15 -8.82
N ILE A 88 -24.09 -6.97 -9.11
CA ILE A 88 -23.33 -7.79 -10.05
C ILE A 88 -22.30 -8.63 -9.31
N ILE A 89 -22.14 -9.88 -9.74
CA ILE A 89 -21.01 -10.71 -9.36
C ILE A 89 -20.23 -11.13 -10.61
N TRP A 90 -18.91 -11.24 -10.51
CA TRP A 90 -18.06 -11.69 -11.61
C TRP A 90 -16.82 -12.45 -11.13
N THR A 91 -16.20 -13.20 -12.04
CA THR A 91 -14.97 -13.95 -11.77
C THR A 91 -13.77 -13.38 -12.54
N ASN A 92 -12.65 -13.16 -11.83
CA ASN A 92 -11.40 -12.65 -12.40
C ASN A 92 -10.17 -12.89 -11.49
N PRO A 93 -9.53 -14.08 -11.50
CA PRO A 93 -10.14 -15.41 -11.35
C PRO A 93 -10.93 -15.58 -10.03
N GLN A 94 -10.82 -14.61 -9.12
CA GLN A 94 -11.51 -14.51 -7.83
C GLN A 94 -12.98 -14.12 -8.02
N VAL A 95 -13.84 -14.41 -7.03
CA VAL A 95 -15.22 -13.94 -7.04
C VAL A 95 -15.29 -12.53 -6.47
N ASN A 96 -15.84 -11.61 -7.25
CA ASN A 96 -16.04 -10.23 -6.86
C ASN A 96 -17.52 -9.87 -6.92
N ILE A 97 -17.92 -8.87 -6.14
CA ILE A 97 -19.27 -8.32 -6.10
C ILE A 97 -19.22 -6.80 -6.19
N SER A 98 -20.21 -6.20 -6.82
CA SER A 98 -20.40 -4.75 -6.85
C SER A 98 -21.87 -4.37 -6.80
N ASP A 99 -22.14 -3.27 -6.12
CA ASP A 99 -23.41 -2.57 -6.19
C ASP A 99 -23.34 -1.52 -7.30
N LEU A 100 -24.07 -1.75 -8.39
CA LEU A 100 -24.12 -0.88 -9.56
C LEU A 100 -24.80 0.48 -9.30
N ALA A 101 -25.58 0.61 -8.22
CA ALA A 101 -26.20 1.88 -7.85
C ALA A 101 -25.20 2.80 -7.14
N THR A 102 -24.27 2.24 -6.35
CA THR A 102 -23.31 3.01 -5.55
C THR A 102 -21.89 2.99 -6.13
N GLY A 103 -21.57 2.02 -6.98
CA GLY A 103 -20.21 1.73 -7.46
C GLY A 103 -19.31 1.07 -6.41
N THR A 104 -19.86 0.64 -5.27
CA THR A 104 -19.08 -0.04 -4.22
C THR A 104 -18.80 -1.48 -4.62
N SER A 105 -17.55 -1.91 -4.48
CA SER A 105 -17.10 -3.26 -4.86
C SER A 105 -16.31 -3.93 -3.74
N SER A 106 -16.36 -5.26 -3.68
CA SER A 106 -15.55 -6.07 -2.77
C SER A 106 -15.28 -7.46 -3.35
N MET A 107 -14.32 -8.18 -2.77
CA MET A 107 -14.07 -9.59 -3.06
C MET A 107 -14.97 -10.47 -2.18
N LEU A 108 -15.56 -11.52 -2.75
CA LEU A 108 -16.34 -12.54 -2.03
C LEU A 108 -15.53 -13.81 -1.73
N ASP A 109 -14.68 -14.23 -2.66
CA ASP A 109 -13.87 -15.44 -2.55
C ASP A 109 -12.53 -15.26 -3.28
N PRO A 110 -11.37 -15.40 -2.61
CA PRO A 110 -10.05 -15.28 -3.23
C PRO A 110 -9.65 -16.50 -4.07
N GLY A 111 -10.41 -17.59 -4.03
CA GLY A 111 -10.13 -18.81 -4.80
C GLY A 111 -10.46 -18.67 -6.31
N PRO A 112 -9.82 -19.47 -7.18
CA PRO A 112 -10.22 -19.56 -8.58
C PRO A 112 -11.68 -20.04 -8.68
N ALA A 113 -12.50 -19.26 -9.38
CA ALA A 113 -13.92 -19.49 -9.52
C ALA A 113 -14.40 -19.32 -10.96
N SER A 114 -15.52 -19.96 -11.24
CA SER A 114 -16.21 -19.95 -12.52
C SER A 114 -17.72 -20.05 -12.29
N SER A 115 -18.47 -19.80 -13.36
CA SER A 115 -19.93 -19.90 -13.43
C SER A 115 -20.64 -19.19 -12.28
N PRO A 116 -20.31 -17.91 -11.97
CA PRO A 116 -21.02 -17.17 -10.94
C PRO A 116 -22.49 -17.03 -11.34
N GLN A 117 -23.41 -17.23 -10.39
CA GLN A 117 -24.84 -16.97 -10.53
C GLN A 117 -25.36 -16.21 -9.31
N ILE A 118 -26.31 -15.31 -9.53
CA ILE A 118 -26.99 -14.57 -8.46
C ILE A 118 -28.51 -14.60 -8.69
N ALA A 119 -29.25 -14.99 -7.65
CA ALA A 119 -30.71 -15.03 -7.66
C ALA A 119 -31.22 -14.47 -6.33
N GLY A 120 -31.87 -13.30 -6.37
CA GLY A 120 -32.31 -12.60 -5.18
C GLY A 120 -31.13 -12.29 -4.25
N SER A 121 -31.16 -12.83 -3.02
CA SER A 121 -30.10 -12.68 -2.02
C SER A 121 -29.07 -13.81 -2.04
N THR A 122 -29.06 -14.69 -3.05
CA THR A 122 -28.17 -15.85 -3.09
C THR A 122 -27.16 -15.70 -4.22
N ALA A 123 -25.87 -15.69 -3.88
CA ALA A 123 -24.78 -15.78 -4.85
C ALA A 123 -24.13 -17.16 -4.74
N ILE A 124 -23.92 -17.82 -5.87
CA ILE A 124 -23.28 -19.14 -5.97
C ILE A 124 -22.24 -19.13 -7.09
N TRP A 125 -21.22 -19.98 -6.97
CA TRP A 125 -20.18 -20.16 -7.98
C TRP A 125 -19.60 -21.57 -7.90
N SER A 126 -18.92 -21.97 -8.96
CA SER A 126 -18.13 -23.20 -9.01
C SER A 126 -16.66 -22.83 -8.80
N GLY A 127 -16.02 -23.38 -7.77
CA GLY A 127 -14.64 -23.03 -7.42
C GLY A 127 -13.80 -24.23 -7.02
N THR A 128 -12.52 -23.97 -6.74
CA THR A 128 -11.63 -24.94 -6.08
C THR A 128 -11.02 -24.27 -4.86
N GLU A 129 -10.87 -25.00 -3.75
CA GLU A 129 -10.12 -24.49 -2.60
C GLU A 129 -8.67 -24.18 -3.03
N LEU A 130 -8.07 -23.13 -2.44
CA LEU A 130 -6.72 -22.71 -2.76
C LEU A 130 -5.74 -23.87 -2.52
N GLY A 131 -5.14 -24.40 -3.59
CA GLY A 131 -4.20 -25.53 -3.51
C GLY A 131 -4.85 -26.93 -3.60
N ALA A 132 -6.17 -27.03 -3.80
CA ALA A 132 -6.81 -28.31 -4.08
C ALA A 132 -6.53 -28.80 -5.51
N THR A 133 -6.23 -30.08 -5.66
CA THR A 133 -6.08 -30.76 -6.97
C THR A 133 -7.37 -31.43 -7.44
N ASN A 134 -8.43 -31.32 -6.64
CA ASN A 134 -9.70 -32.00 -6.88
C ASN A 134 -10.57 -31.09 -7.76
N GLY A 135 -11.52 -31.66 -8.51
CA GLY A 135 -12.39 -30.92 -9.42
C GLY A 135 -13.18 -29.78 -8.74
N PHE A 136 -13.99 -29.07 -9.53
CA PHE A 136 -14.78 -27.95 -9.01
C PHE A 136 -15.81 -28.40 -7.95
N GLU A 137 -16.03 -27.58 -6.92
CA GLU A 137 -17.10 -27.70 -5.93
C GLU A 137 -18.10 -26.55 -6.10
N ILE A 138 -19.29 -26.66 -5.51
CA ILE A 138 -20.26 -25.55 -5.50
C ILE A 138 -20.16 -24.79 -4.19
N PHE A 139 -19.91 -23.50 -4.31
CA PHE A 139 -19.85 -22.55 -3.21
C PHE A 139 -21.03 -21.59 -3.29
N GLY A 140 -21.36 -20.97 -2.16
CA GLY A 140 -22.34 -19.91 -2.16
C GLY A 140 -22.41 -19.14 -0.86
N ILE A 141 -23.03 -17.97 -0.94
CA ILE A 141 -23.30 -17.07 0.16
C ILE A 141 -24.71 -16.49 0.03
N ASN A 142 -25.43 -16.44 1.15
CA ASN A 142 -26.63 -15.65 1.29
C ASN A 142 -26.20 -14.21 1.63
N LEU A 143 -26.37 -13.29 0.68
CA LEU A 143 -26.00 -11.88 0.78
C LEU A 143 -26.79 -11.12 1.85
N ALA A 144 -28.00 -11.57 2.18
CA ALA A 144 -28.79 -10.93 3.24
C ALA A 144 -28.29 -11.30 4.65
N THR A 145 -27.73 -12.51 4.82
CA THR A 145 -27.28 -13.00 6.12
C THR A 145 -25.75 -13.10 6.25
N GLY A 146 -25.01 -12.93 5.17
CA GLY A 146 -23.56 -13.18 5.09
C GLY A 146 -23.15 -14.65 5.33
N LYS A 147 -24.10 -15.59 5.31
CA LYS A 147 -23.82 -17.00 5.60
C LYS A 147 -23.50 -17.74 4.31
N GLY A 148 -22.35 -18.40 4.26
CA GLY A 148 -21.90 -19.10 3.07
C GLY A 148 -20.94 -20.24 3.38
N GLY A 149 -20.62 -21.00 2.33
CA GLY A 149 -19.81 -22.19 2.45
C GLY A 149 -19.70 -22.96 1.14
N ARG A 150 -19.04 -24.11 1.23
CA ARG A 150 -19.13 -25.20 0.26
C ARG A 150 -20.49 -25.84 0.39
N LEU A 151 -21.38 -25.52 -0.54
CA LEU A 151 -22.76 -26.03 -0.58
C LEU A 151 -22.81 -27.48 -1.07
N VAL A 152 -21.91 -27.86 -1.99
CA VAL A 152 -21.83 -29.22 -2.52
C VAL A 152 -20.37 -29.66 -2.60
N VAL A 153 -20.03 -30.69 -1.83
CA VAL A 153 -18.74 -31.39 -1.83
C VAL A 153 -18.99 -32.84 -2.20
N ALA A 154 -18.61 -33.22 -3.42
CA ALA A 154 -18.82 -34.57 -3.95
C ALA A 154 -17.68 -34.95 -4.92
N ALA A 155 -17.59 -36.23 -5.27
CA ALA A 155 -16.60 -36.69 -6.24
C ALA A 155 -16.91 -36.13 -7.64
N GLY A 156 -15.85 -35.89 -8.43
CA GLY A 156 -15.98 -35.24 -9.74
C GLY A 156 -16.10 -33.71 -9.65
N SER A 157 -16.17 -33.05 -10.81
CA SER A 157 -16.38 -31.61 -10.93
C SER A 157 -17.87 -31.27 -10.87
N GLN A 158 -18.23 -30.50 -9.85
CA GLN A 158 -19.54 -29.87 -9.70
C GLN A 158 -19.49 -28.50 -10.38
N GLN A 159 -20.33 -28.28 -11.39
CA GLN A 159 -20.29 -27.07 -12.23
C GLN A 159 -21.68 -26.55 -12.58
N GLY A 160 -21.73 -25.29 -13.04
CA GLY A 160 -22.92 -24.70 -13.66
C GLY A 160 -24.11 -24.63 -12.70
N ALA A 161 -23.85 -24.34 -11.43
CA ALA A 161 -24.90 -24.29 -10.43
C ALA A 161 -25.84 -23.11 -10.66
N VAL A 162 -27.14 -23.32 -10.42
CA VAL A 162 -28.22 -22.33 -10.58
C VAL A 162 -29.18 -22.46 -9.41
N VAL A 163 -29.75 -21.34 -8.96
CA VAL A 163 -30.86 -21.33 -8.01
C VAL A 163 -32.16 -21.11 -8.76
N VAL A 164 -33.14 -21.98 -8.53
CA VAL A 164 -34.51 -21.80 -9.00
C VAL A 164 -35.42 -21.98 -7.81
N ASP A 165 -36.17 -20.93 -7.48
CA ASP A 165 -37.01 -20.86 -6.28
C ASP A 165 -36.22 -21.22 -5.01
N ASP A 166 -36.58 -22.33 -4.36
CA ASP A 166 -35.98 -22.85 -3.13
C ASP A 166 -35.01 -24.02 -3.40
N ARG A 167 -34.54 -24.21 -4.63
CA ARG A 167 -33.67 -25.32 -5.01
C ARG A 167 -32.34 -24.86 -5.61
N LEU A 168 -31.28 -25.55 -5.21
CA LEU A 168 -29.99 -25.52 -5.87
C LEU A 168 -29.92 -26.65 -6.90
N LEU A 169 -29.62 -26.34 -8.15
CA LEU A 169 -29.39 -27.31 -9.23
C LEU A 169 -27.95 -27.17 -9.72
N TRP A 170 -27.28 -28.27 -10.06
CA TRP A 170 -25.93 -28.24 -10.61
C TRP A 170 -25.67 -29.46 -11.49
N GLN A 171 -24.59 -29.40 -12.27
CA GLN A 171 -24.09 -30.54 -13.05
C GLN A 171 -22.91 -31.18 -12.34
N SER A 172 -22.83 -32.50 -12.36
CA SER A 172 -21.68 -33.26 -11.88
C SER A 172 -21.22 -34.25 -12.94
N ASP A 173 -19.91 -34.44 -13.08
CA ASP A 173 -19.30 -35.48 -13.91
C ASP A 173 -18.92 -36.75 -13.11
N GLU A 174 -19.44 -36.89 -11.89
CA GLU A 174 -19.22 -38.07 -11.05
C GLU A 174 -19.47 -39.38 -11.84
N ALA A 175 -18.55 -40.34 -11.70
CA ALA A 175 -18.55 -41.61 -12.44
C ALA A 175 -18.43 -41.50 -13.98
N GLY A 176 -17.89 -40.40 -14.50
CA GLY A 176 -17.56 -40.22 -15.92
C GLY A 176 -18.76 -39.95 -16.82
N ARG A 177 -19.88 -39.51 -16.26
CA ARG A 177 -21.08 -39.06 -16.99
C ARG A 177 -21.61 -37.77 -16.38
N VAL A 178 -21.94 -36.80 -17.22
CA VAL A 178 -22.56 -35.55 -16.77
C VAL A 178 -24.02 -35.80 -16.39
N GLN A 179 -24.37 -35.56 -15.13
CA GLN A 179 -25.73 -35.65 -14.60
C GLN A 179 -26.12 -34.33 -13.94
N VAL A 180 -27.43 -34.04 -13.89
CA VAL A 180 -27.98 -32.88 -13.18
C VAL A 180 -28.50 -33.34 -11.83
N PHE A 181 -28.07 -32.65 -10.79
CA PHE A 181 -28.49 -32.88 -9.41
C PHE A 181 -29.30 -31.70 -8.90
N SER A 182 -30.08 -31.94 -7.85
CA SER A 182 -30.78 -30.86 -7.15
C SER A 182 -30.88 -31.18 -5.66
N THR A 183 -30.86 -30.13 -4.85
CA THR A 183 -31.12 -30.20 -3.41
C THR A 183 -31.92 -28.97 -2.99
N PRO A 184 -32.76 -29.04 -1.95
CA PRO A 184 -33.31 -27.85 -1.31
C PRO A 184 -32.18 -26.90 -0.92
N LEU A 185 -32.36 -25.60 -1.19
CA LEU A 185 -31.34 -24.59 -1.00
C LEU A 185 -31.01 -24.40 0.48
N ASP A 186 -32.02 -24.46 1.34
CA ASP A 186 -31.89 -24.41 2.78
C ASP A 186 -31.10 -25.61 3.33
N GLU A 187 -31.36 -26.82 2.81
CA GLU A 187 -30.56 -28.02 3.13
C GLU A 187 -29.10 -27.86 2.71
N ALA A 188 -28.84 -27.32 1.52
CA ALA A 188 -27.46 -27.06 1.05
C ALA A 188 -26.73 -26.08 1.97
N PHE A 189 -27.38 -24.97 2.35
CA PHE A 189 -26.79 -24.02 3.29
C PHE A 189 -26.65 -24.58 4.72
N ALA A 190 -27.58 -25.44 5.14
CA ALA A 190 -27.51 -26.10 6.45
C ALA A 190 -26.36 -27.13 6.52
N ALA A 191 -26.08 -27.82 5.40
CA ALA A 191 -24.98 -28.76 5.27
C ALA A 191 -23.64 -28.10 4.88
N ALA A 192 -23.65 -26.80 4.59
CA ALA A 192 -22.50 -26.11 4.03
C ALA A 192 -21.30 -26.18 4.99
N SER A 193 -20.19 -26.71 4.50
CA SER A 193 -18.92 -26.55 5.22
C SER A 193 -18.46 -25.11 5.05
N PRO A 194 -17.94 -24.45 6.09
CA PRO A 194 -17.44 -23.09 5.95
C PRO A 194 -16.50 -22.99 4.75
N LEU A 195 -16.59 -21.88 4.02
CA LEU A 195 -15.50 -21.46 3.14
C LEU A 195 -14.21 -21.55 3.96
N ALA A 196 -13.10 -21.98 3.36
CA ALA A 196 -11.79 -21.82 3.98
C ALA A 196 -11.60 -20.30 4.17
N GLN A 197 -12.02 -19.80 5.33
CA GLN A 197 -12.05 -18.38 5.60
C GLN A 197 -10.60 -17.92 5.68
N THR A 198 -10.23 -16.88 4.93
CA THR A 198 -9.15 -16.01 5.40
C THR A 198 -9.51 -15.53 6.81
N ARG A 199 -8.50 -15.36 7.68
CA ARG A 199 -8.65 -14.84 9.07
C ARG A 199 -9.59 -13.62 9.17
N GLU A 200 -9.75 -12.87 8.08
CA GLU A 200 -10.65 -11.71 7.90
C GLU A 200 -12.14 -12.00 8.12
N THR A 201 -12.67 -13.15 7.65
CA THR A 201 -14.14 -13.40 7.76
C THR A 201 -14.52 -13.94 9.14
N GLN A 202 -13.60 -14.67 9.79
CA GLN A 202 -13.75 -15.16 11.15
C GLN A 202 -13.70 -14.00 12.17
N GLN A 203 -12.84 -13.00 11.93
CA GLN A 203 -12.78 -11.78 12.74
C GLN A 203 -14.00 -10.86 12.57
N ALA A 204 -14.62 -10.79 11.39
CA ALA A 204 -15.83 -9.97 11.17
C ALA A 204 -17.10 -10.54 11.85
N GLN A 205 -17.23 -11.88 11.91
CA GLN A 205 -18.36 -12.53 12.58
C GLN A 205 -18.18 -12.60 14.11
N GLU A 206 -16.94 -12.75 14.60
CA GLU A 206 -16.62 -12.58 16.02
C GLU A 206 -16.75 -11.12 16.48
N ALA A 207 -16.47 -10.13 15.61
CA ALA A 207 -16.64 -8.70 15.90
C ALA A 207 -18.11 -8.25 16.07
N SER A 208 -19.09 -8.90 15.43
CA SER A 208 -20.52 -8.58 15.65
C SER A 208 -21.09 -9.19 16.94
N ALA A 209 -20.55 -10.33 17.39
CA ALA A 209 -20.94 -10.93 18.67
C ALA A 209 -20.32 -10.20 19.88
N VAL A 210 -19.26 -9.41 19.66
CA VAL A 210 -18.51 -8.63 20.67
C VAL A 210 -18.77 -7.12 20.53
N ALA A 211 -19.88 -6.71 19.91
CA ALA A 211 -20.33 -5.31 19.79
C ALA A 211 -20.73 -4.62 21.13
N GLY A 212 -20.16 -5.07 22.24
CA GLY A 212 -20.22 -4.43 23.56
C GLY A 212 -18.92 -3.76 23.99
N GLU A 213 -17.76 -4.01 23.37
CA GLU A 213 -16.50 -3.36 23.77
C GLU A 213 -15.65 -2.92 22.58
N THR A 214 -15.19 -1.68 22.66
CA THR A 214 -14.50 -0.90 21.65
C THR A 214 -13.14 -1.49 21.25
N SER A 215 -12.99 -1.87 19.98
CA SER A 215 -11.70 -1.97 19.30
C SER A 215 -11.73 -1.18 17.99
N PRO A 216 -10.85 -0.17 17.80
CA PRO A 216 -10.78 0.63 16.57
C PRO A 216 -9.64 0.16 15.66
N ALA A 217 -9.98 -0.33 14.46
CA ALA A 217 -9.28 -0.09 13.17
C ALA A 217 -9.73 -1.11 12.12
N ASN A 218 -10.75 -0.75 11.34
CA ASN A 218 -11.03 -1.36 10.04
C ASN A 218 -10.09 -0.71 9.02
N HIS A 219 -9.24 -1.49 8.33
CA HIS A 219 -8.47 -1.02 7.18
C HIS A 219 -8.81 -1.84 5.93
N ASP A 220 -9.00 -1.11 4.83
CA ASP A 220 -9.40 -1.56 3.49
C ASP A 220 -8.27 -2.37 2.84
N THR A 221 -8.55 -3.61 2.44
CA THR A 221 -7.59 -4.56 1.86
C THR A 221 -7.38 -4.37 0.35
N ASN A 222 -7.97 -3.32 -0.26
CA ASN A 222 -7.77 -2.97 -1.66
C ASN A 222 -6.53 -2.08 -1.89
N TYR A 223 -5.33 -2.59 -1.64
CA TYR A 223 -4.09 -1.89 -2.03
C TYR A 223 -3.77 -2.12 -3.53
N THR A 224 -4.48 -1.43 -4.43
CA THR A 224 -4.30 -1.57 -5.89
C THR A 224 -3.43 -0.49 -6.54
N ARG A 225 -2.82 0.44 -5.78
CA ARG A 225 -1.96 1.50 -6.36
C ARG A 225 -0.76 1.88 -5.51
N PRO A 226 0.46 1.37 -5.79
CA PRO A 226 1.68 1.90 -5.20
C PRO A 226 2.30 2.91 -6.18
N THR A 227 1.99 4.21 -6.04
CA THR A 227 2.54 5.26 -6.94
C THR A 227 2.91 6.57 -6.24
N TYR A 228 3.19 6.58 -4.93
CA TYR A 228 3.54 7.82 -4.25
C TYR A 228 5.06 8.01 -4.19
N LYS A 229 5.56 8.82 -5.14
CA LYS A 229 6.86 9.47 -5.04
C LYS A 229 6.92 10.29 -3.77
N GLY A 230 7.98 10.16 -2.98
CA GLY A 230 8.15 10.87 -1.72
C GLY A 230 9.33 11.84 -1.72
N MET A 231 9.29 12.85 -0.85
CA MET A 231 10.45 13.71 -0.56
C MET A 231 10.77 13.69 0.93
N HIS A 232 12.05 13.51 1.27
CA HIS A 232 12.56 13.62 2.64
C HIS A 232 13.51 14.82 2.75
N THR A 233 13.21 15.73 3.69
CA THR A 233 14.05 16.91 3.98
C THR A 233 14.98 16.62 5.16
N ALA A 234 16.30 16.78 4.94
CA ALA A 234 17.39 16.22 5.74
C ALA A 234 17.45 16.55 7.26
N ASN A 235 18.19 15.67 7.96
CA ASN A 235 18.41 15.62 9.40
C ASN A 235 19.36 16.73 9.95
N GLY A 236 19.08 17.23 11.15
CA GLY A 236 20.02 18.01 12.01
C GLY A 236 20.22 19.51 11.73
N GLY A 237 19.87 20.04 10.55
CA GLY A 237 20.11 21.46 10.19
C GLY A 237 18.89 22.23 9.67
N GLY A 238 17.85 21.51 9.28
CA GLY A 238 16.58 22.04 8.80
C GLY A 238 16.54 22.38 7.33
N TRP A 239 15.39 22.93 6.93
CA TRP A 239 15.11 23.65 5.69
C TRP A 239 16.13 24.75 5.32
N ASN A 240 17.15 24.95 6.14
CA ASN A 240 18.32 25.75 5.85
C ASN A 240 19.25 24.96 4.93
N VAL A 241 19.20 25.33 3.66
CA VAL A 241 20.01 24.74 2.62
C VAL A 241 21.42 25.36 2.71
N THR A 242 22.49 24.60 2.94
CA THR A 242 23.84 25.19 2.83
C THR A 242 24.26 25.26 1.37
N TYR A 243 24.74 26.43 0.92
CA TYR A 243 25.29 26.66 -0.41
C TYR A 243 26.73 27.22 -0.29
N ASN A 244 27.74 26.48 -0.76
CA ASN A 244 29.17 26.81 -0.69
C ASN A 244 29.65 27.23 0.72
N GLY A 245 29.46 26.40 1.73
CA GLY A 245 29.84 26.67 3.13
C GLY A 245 28.92 27.64 3.87
N THR A 246 28.01 28.31 3.16
CA THR A 246 27.15 29.33 3.75
C THR A 246 25.75 28.76 3.92
N GLN A 247 25.31 28.64 5.18
CA GLN A 247 23.92 28.31 5.48
C GLN A 247 23.04 29.34 4.76
N GLN A 248 22.17 28.91 3.86
CA GLN A 248 21.08 29.73 3.33
C GLN A 248 19.92 29.51 4.30
N PRO A 249 19.82 30.31 5.38
CA PRO A 249 18.63 30.24 6.21
C PRO A 249 17.41 30.53 5.33
N CYS A 250 16.27 29.92 5.64
CA CYS A 250 15.02 30.45 5.11
C CYS A 250 14.90 31.92 5.57
N HIS A 251 15.08 32.84 4.64
CA HIS A 251 15.01 34.27 4.88
C HIS A 251 13.84 34.87 4.10
N SER A 252 13.48 36.11 4.41
CA SER A 252 12.30 36.77 3.82
C SER A 252 12.28 36.77 2.28
N SER A 253 13.45 36.78 1.64
CA SER A 253 13.59 36.71 0.17
C SER A 253 13.71 35.30 -0.44
N GLY A 254 13.93 34.24 0.34
CA GLY A 254 14.27 32.91 -0.19
C GLY A 254 14.18 31.79 0.86
N CYS A 255 13.45 30.72 0.55
CA CYS A 255 13.50 29.46 1.30
C CYS A 255 13.53 28.32 0.28
N PRO A 256 14.71 27.98 -0.28
CA PRO A 256 14.82 27.18 -1.50
C PRO A 256 14.04 25.86 -1.49
N ALA A 257 13.96 25.21 -0.32
CA ALA A 257 13.21 23.97 -0.15
C ALA A 257 11.68 24.17 -0.12
N VAL A 258 11.18 25.31 0.39
CA VAL A 258 9.74 25.66 0.29
C VAL A 258 9.42 26.24 -1.09
N ASP A 259 10.32 27.03 -1.65
CA ASP A 259 10.17 27.64 -2.97
C ASP A 259 10.12 26.57 -4.06
N SER A 260 10.85 25.46 -3.89
CA SER A 260 10.78 24.32 -4.80
C SER A 260 9.43 23.59 -4.73
N LEU A 261 8.67 23.67 -3.63
CA LEU A 261 7.29 23.17 -3.55
C LEU A 261 6.33 24.00 -4.41
N GLY A 262 6.65 25.27 -4.62
CA GLY A 262 5.82 26.26 -5.31
C GLY A 262 6.29 26.67 -6.69
N ALA A 263 7.42 26.16 -7.15
CA ALA A 263 7.96 26.47 -8.45
C ALA A 263 6.95 26.10 -9.55
N PRO A 264 6.84 26.88 -10.64
CA PRO A 264 6.16 26.40 -11.86
C PRO A 264 6.76 25.04 -12.23
N PHE A 265 5.91 24.02 -12.44
CA PHE A 265 6.34 22.64 -12.70
C PHE A 265 7.00 21.92 -11.50
N ALA A 266 6.79 22.39 -10.27
CA ALA A 266 7.16 21.64 -9.06
C ALA A 266 6.46 20.27 -9.05
N PRO A 267 7.18 19.16 -8.76
CA PRO A 267 6.53 17.86 -8.57
C PRO A 267 5.61 17.94 -7.36
N PHE A 268 4.37 17.50 -7.49
CA PHE A 268 3.61 17.09 -6.32
C PHE A 268 3.90 15.63 -6.05
N PHE A 269 4.83 15.42 -5.13
CA PHE A 269 5.07 14.13 -4.51
C PHE A 269 3.76 13.64 -3.87
N GLY A 270 3.54 12.33 -3.98
CA GLY A 270 2.43 11.67 -3.29
C GLY A 270 2.59 11.69 -1.77
N SER A 271 3.83 11.85 -1.29
CA SER A 271 4.13 11.91 0.14
C SER A 271 5.33 12.81 0.46
N PHE A 272 5.40 13.28 1.70
CA PHE A 272 6.48 14.10 2.24
C PHE A 272 6.84 13.58 3.62
N VAL A 273 8.11 13.33 3.88
CA VAL A 273 8.62 13.01 5.22
C VAL A 273 9.29 14.26 5.78
N VAL A 274 8.79 14.73 6.92
CA VAL A 274 9.29 15.91 7.64
C VAL A 274 9.59 15.54 9.08
N LEU A 275 10.65 16.10 9.67
CA LEU A 275 10.92 15.88 11.10
C LEU A 275 9.92 16.69 11.94
N GLU A 276 9.41 16.10 13.02
CA GLU A 276 8.40 16.74 13.89
C GLU A 276 8.86 18.13 14.37
N TYR A 277 10.11 18.25 14.81
CA TYR A 277 10.66 19.52 15.27
C TYR A 277 10.82 20.56 14.15
N ASP A 278 10.86 20.15 12.87
CA ASP A 278 10.92 21.06 11.73
C ASP A 278 9.58 21.76 11.48
N LEU A 279 8.46 21.16 11.88
CA LEU A 279 7.12 21.73 11.70
C LEU A 279 6.96 23.12 12.32
N ALA A 280 7.72 23.40 13.38
CA ALA A 280 7.70 24.70 14.05
C ALA A 280 8.66 25.72 13.43
N ARG A 281 9.54 25.32 12.50
CA ARG A 281 10.52 26.22 11.89
C ARG A 281 9.83 27.22 10.98
N SER A 282 10.35 28.45 11.02
CA SER A 282 9.90 29.51 10.14
C SER A 282 10.32 29.23 8.70
N THR A 283 9.41 29.40 7.76
CA THR A 283 9.69 29.35 6.32
C THR A 283 10.18 30.71 5.80
N GLY A 284 10.02 31.79 6.58
CA GLY A 284 10.21 33.16 6.10
C GLY A 284 9.21 33.60 5.02
N ARG A 285 8.16 32.82 4.73
CA ARG A 285 7.16 33.08 3.69
C ARG A 285 5.82 33.53 4.28
N SER A 286 5.07 34.30 3.50
CA SER A 286 3.65 34.58 3.75
C SER A 286 2.77 33.45 3.19
N ALA A 287 1.44 33.60 3.29
CA ALA A 287 0.49 32.75 2.57
C ALA A 287 0.85 32.66 1.05
N PRO A 288 0.57 31.52 0.39
CA PRO A 288 -0.14 30.35 0.91
C PRO A 288 0.72 29.38 1.73
N TRP A 289 2.06 29.48 1.62
CA TRP A 289 3.00 28.62 2.37
C TRP A 289 2.91 28.86 3.87
N GLY A 290 2.55 30.07 4.30
CA GLY A 290 2.42 30.44 5.70
C GLY A 290 3.77 30.53 6.42
N PRO A 291 3.76 31.07 7.66
CA PRO A 291 4.98 31.40 8.37
C PRO A 291 5.79 30.19 8.84
N THR A 292 5.20 29.00 8.93
CA THR A 292 5.87 27.79 9.44
C THR A 292 5.88 26.64 8.43
N VAL A 293 6.81 25.71 8.58
CA VAL A 293 6.87 24.49 7.75
C VAL A 293 5.55 23.71 7.85
N ALA A 294 4.92 23.68 9.03
CA ALA A 294 3.61 23.06 9.17
C ALA A 294 2.52 23.73 8.33
N ASP A 295 2.56 25.05 8.16
CA ASP A 295 1.60 25.75 7.30
C ASP A 295 1.84 25.36 5.83
N ALA A 296 3.11 25.24 5.42
CA ALA A 296 3.48 24.83 4.08
C ALA A 296 3.03 23.39 3.80
N MET A 297 3.27 22.48 4.75
CA MET A 297 2.85 21.09 4.65
C MET A 297 1.32 20.94 4.67
N LYS A 298 0.61 21.70 5.52
CA LYS A 298 -0.86 21.75 5.53
C LYS A 298 -1.40 22.24 4.18
N TYR A 299 -0.79 23.28 3.60
CA TYR A 299 -1.15 23.77 2.27
C TYR A 299 -0.93 22.69 1.20
N VAL A 300 0.22 22.02 1.21
CA VAL A 300 0.54 20.96 0.25
C VAL A 300 -0.44 19.80 0.35
N GLN A 301 -0.72 19.32 1.56
CA GLN A 301 -1.68 18.24 1.81
C GLN A 301 -3.08 18.62 1.33
N ASN A 302 -3.57 19.82 1.65
CA ASN A 302 -4.91 20.26 1.28
C ASN A 302 -5.07 20.56 -0.22
N THR A 303 -4.01 21.06 -0.87
CA THR A 303 -4.07 21.49 -2.28
C THR A 303 -3.83 20.32 -3.23
N TYR A 304 -2.95 19.39 -2.87
CA TYR A 304 -2.46 18.35 -3.76
C TYR A 304 -2.77 16.92 -3.29
N GLY A 305 -3.41 16.77 -2.12
CA GLY A 305 -3.72 15.45 -1.56
C GLY A 305 -2.50 14.66 -1.09
N SER A 306 -1.34 15.29 -0.96
CA SER A 306 -0.10 14.64 -0.56
C SER A 306 -0.14 14.16 0.89
N ARG A 307 0.43 12.98 1.17
CA ARG A 307 0.58 12.45 2.53
C ARG A 307 1.77 13.12 3.22
N VAL A 308 1.52 13.94 4.23
CA VAL A 308 2.60 14.49 5.08
C VAL A 308 2.81 13.58 6.28
N ILE A 309 4.01 13.01 6.36
CA ILE A 309 4.46 12.06 7.35
C ILE A 309 5.42 12.77 8.28
N SER A 310 5.02 12.96 9.54
CA SER A 310 5.94 13.54 10.53
C SER A 310 6.71 12.46 11.26
N ARG A 311 8.02 12.48 11.13
CA ARG A 311 8.95 11.60 11.82
C ARG A 311 9.32 12.23 13.17
N THR A 312 9.04 11.56 14.29
CA THR A 312 9.35 12.13 15.61
C THR A 312 10.86 12.16 15.86
N TYR A 313 11.37 13.24 16.47
CA TYR A 313 12.80 13.43 16.76
C TYR A 313 12.99 14.21 18.09
N PRO A 314 14.11 14.04 18.83
CA PRO A 314 15.20 13.08 18.62
C PRO A 314 14.78 11.64 18.90
N SER A 315 15.64 10.72 18.48
CA SER A 315 15.53 9.31 18.82
C SER A 315 15.64 9.12 20.31
N LEU A 316 14.63 8.50 20.91
CA LEU A 316 14.57 8.30 22.34
C LEU A 316 15.05 6.89 22.66
N ALA A 317 16.35 6.78 22.95
CA ALA A 317 16.95 5.50 23.28
C ALA A 317 16.83 5.12 24.76
N PRO A 318 16.64 3.82 25.06
CA PRO A 318 16.83 3.26 26.38
C PRO A 318 18.17 3.67 26.98
N ASN A 319 18.16 3.93 28.28
CA ASN A 319 19.37 4.29 29.01
C ASN A 319 19.44 3.57 30.36
N PRO A 320 20.62 3.45 30.98
CA PRO A 320 20.77 2.77 32.27
C PRO A 320 19.96 3.41 33.41
N SER A 321 19.69 4.72 33.32
CA SER A 321 18.88 5.43 34.30
C SER A 321 17.37 5.16 34.17
N GLY A 322 16.91 4.54 33.08
CA GLY A 322 15.48 4.32 32.82
C GLY A 322 14.67 5.60 32.61
N THR A 323 15.33 6.73 32.33
CA THR A 323 14.64 8.03 32.17
C THR A 323 13.96 8.17 30.82
N THR A 324 14.42 7.41 29.81
CA THR A 324 13.74 7.30 28.53
C THR A 324 12.84 6.09 28.54
N THR A 325 11.57 6.31 28.24
CA THR A 325 10.52 5.28 28.24
C THR A 325 9.73 5.34 26.93
N PRO A 326 9.05 4.23 26.56
CA PRO A 326 8.11 4.23 25.44
C PRO A 326 7.05 5.35 25.52
N SER A 327 6.64 5.73 26.73
CA SER A 327 5.73 6.87 26.95
C SER A 327 6.30 8.18 26.40
N ASN A 328 7.61 8.40 26.48
CA ASN A 328 8.19 9.64 25.97
C ASN A 328 8.10 9.77 24.43
N VAL A 329 8.13 8.64 23.70
CA VAL A 329 7.88 8.63 22.25
C VAL A 329 6.38 8.79 21.97
N ALA A 330 5.52 8.09 22.73
CA ALA A 330 4.07 8.24 22.60
C ALA A 330 3.61 9.68 22.85
N ASP A 331 4.20 10.37 23.84
CA ASP A 331 3.91 11.77 24.16
C ASP A 331 4.17 12.70 22.97
N LYS A 332 5.15 12.41 22.11
CA LYS A 332 5.38 13.17 20.88
C LYS A 332 4.25 13.02 19.87
N VAL A 333 3.74 11.80 19.70
CA VAL A 333 2.58 11.53 18.83
C VAL A 333 1.32 12.21 19.38
N ILE A 334 1.11 12.14 20.69
CA ILE A 334 0.00 12.79 21.38
C ILE A 334 0.09 14.31 21.24
N ALA A 335 1.28 14.90 21.38
CA ALA A 335 1.51 16.33 21.19
C ALA A 335 1.21 16.78 19.74
N LEU A 336 1.54 15.96 18.74
CA LEU A 336 1.14 16.21 17.35
C LEU A 336 -0.38 16.23 17.20
N ALA A 337 -1.08 15.25 17.77
CA ALA A 337 -2.55 15.20 17.74
C ALA A 337 -3.19 16.38 18.47
N GLN A 338 -2.62 16.82 19.59
CA GLN A 338 -3.05 18.01 20.31
C GLN A 338 -2.89 19.28 19.46
N ALA A 339 -1.73 19.46 18.84
CA ALA A 339 -1.38 20.70 18.16
C ALA A 339 -1.95 20.82 16.73
N ARG A 340 -2.19 19.70 16.02
CA ARG A 340 -2.42 19.71 14.57
C ARG A 340 -3.65 18.88 14.18
N ASP A 341 -4.73 19.56 13.79
CA ASP A 341 -6.01 18.97 13.36
C ASP A 341 -5.98 18.31 11.97
N TRP A 342 -5.03 18.69 11.15
CA TRP A 342 -4.89 18.26 9.75
C TRP A 342 -3.95 17.06 9.59
N HIS A 343 -3.15 16.76 10.61
CA HIS A 343 -2.02 15.84 10.51
C HIS A 343 -2.44 14.39 10.77
N ARG A 344 -2.12 13.48 9.85
CA ARG A 344 -2.66 12.10 9.85
C ARG A 344 -1.63 10.98 9.76
N HIS A 345 -0.36 11.26 9.46
CA HIS A 345 0.64 10.20 9.28
C HIS A 345 1.85 10.50 10.16
N VAL A 346 2.18 9.61 11.09
CA VAL A 346 3.28 9.82 12.04
C VAL A 346 4.21 8.63 12.00
N GLN A 347 5.49 8.87 11.72
CA GLN A 347 6.53 7.86 11.85
C GLN A 347 7.17 7.99 13.23
N VAL A 348 7.12 6.93 14.03
CA VAL A 348 7.69 6.96 15.39
C VAL A 348 9.20 6.79 15.31
N ASP A 349 9.92 7.76 15.85
CA ASP A 349 11.38 7.83 15.95
C ASP A 349 12.15 7.99 14.62
N ASN A 350 13.39 8.47 14.71
CA ASN A 350 14.37 8.55 13.64
C ASN A 350 15.47 7.51 13.83
N GLU A 351 15.43 6.42 13.07
CA GLU A 351 16.58 5.52 12.87
C GLU A 351 17.19 4.96 14.17
N PRO A 352 16.45 4.14 14.93
CA PRO A 352 16.89 3.65 16.23
C PRO A 352 18.20 2.86 16.17
N ASN A 353 18.59 2.33 15.01
CA ASN A 353 19.83 1.57 14.85
C ASN A 353 21.05 2.40 14.40
N LEU A 354 20.92 3.72 14.20
CA LEU A 354 22.03 4.62 13.84
C LEU A 354 22.75 5.28 15.04
N ASP A 355 23.87 5.93 14.74
CA ASP A 355 24.62 6.79 15.66
C ASP A 355 23.74 7.97 16.11
N GLY A 356 23.29 7.94 17.37
CA GLY A 356 22.37 8.94 17.93
C GLY A 356 20.98 8.38 18.27
N GLY A 357 20.65 7.20 17.76
CA GLY A 357 19.55 6.35 18.23
C GLY A 357 19.98 5.55 19.46
N PHE A 358 19.84 4.22 19.39
CA PHE A 358 20.26 3.33 20.46
C PHE A 358 21.79 3.27 20.54
N PRO A 359 22.36 3.24 21.76
CA PRO A 359 23.80 3.16 21.93
C PRO A 359 24.36 1.86 21.34
N ALA A 360 25.56 1.91 20.76
CA ALA A 360 26.21 0.76 20.14
C ALA A 360 26.39 -0.43 21.09
N SER A 361 26.46 -0.18 22.39
CA SER A 361 26.41 -1.20 23.43
C SER A 361 25.62 -0.65 24.61
N CYS A 362 24.98 -1.53 25.37
CA CYS A 362 24.40 -1.15 26.63
C CYS A 362 24.47 -2.28 27.66
N THR A 363 24.81 -1.91 28.89
CA THR A 363 24.77 -2.81 30.05
C THR A 363 23.74 -2.29 31.03
N GLY A 364 22.67 -3.06 31.23
CA GLY A 364 21.59 -2.70 32.14
C GLY A 364 20.76 -1.51 31.66
N CYS A 365 20.56 -1.36 30.34
CA CYS A 365 19.58 -0.42 29.81
C CYS A 365 18.19 -0.78 30.32
N LYS A 366 17.44 0.21 30.78
CA LYS A 366 16.10 0.01 31.34
C LYS A 366 15.10 0.90 30.65
N TRP A 367 13.87 0.44 30.60
CA TRP A 367 12.71 1.32 30.49
C TRP A 367 11.55 0.75 31.29
N VAL A 368 10.61 1.63 31.60
CA VAL A 368 9.40 1.28 32.35
C VAL A 368 8.21 1.49 31.43
N THR A 369 7.41 0.45 31.27
CA THR A 369 6.11 0.51 30.59
C THR A 369 5.08 -0.09 31.52
N ASP A 370 3.99 0.62 31.79
CA ASP A 370 2.91 0.15 32.67
C ASP A 370 3.41 -0.37 34.04
N GLY A 371 4.34 0.38 34.65
CA GLY A 371 4.95 0.02 35.94
C GLY A 371 5.92 -1.18 35.91
N GLN A 372 6.07 -1.86 34.77
CA GLN A 372 7.03 -2.95 34.60
C GLN A 372 8.37 -2.43 34.09
N THR A 373 9.45 -2.72 34.83
CA THR A 373 10.82 -2.40 34.39
C THR A 373 11.39 -3.55 33.57
N LYS A 374 11.67 -3.31 32.29
CA LYS A 374 12.42 -4.25 31.44
C LYS A 374 13.89 -3.86 31.44
N THR A 375 14.80 -4.84 31.47
CA THR A 375 16.25 -4.61 31.50
C THR A 375 16.92 -5.37 30.36
N TYR A 376 17.78 -4.67 29.60
CA TYR A 376 18.43 -5.19 28.40
C TYR A 376 19.95 -5.05 28.50
N THR A 377 20.65 -5.95 27.82
CA THR A 377 22.10 -5.89 27.68
C THR A 377 22.50 -6.36 26.29
N TRP A 378 23.33 -5.57 25.61
CA TRP A 378 23.91 -5.90 24.32
C TRP A 378 25.33 -5.33 24.21
N THR A 379 26.21 -6.01 23.49
CA THR A 379 27.64 -5.68 23.47
C THR A 379 28.10 -4.91 22.24
N SER A 380 27.30 -4.90 21.17
CA SER A 380 27.63 -4.25 19.90
C SER A 380 26.35 -3.88 19.12
N ARG A 381 26.46 -3.06 18.06
CA ARG A 381 25.35 -2.77 17.13
C ARG A 381 24.86 -4.02 16.39
N TYR A 382 25.66 -5.08 16.38
CA TYR A 382 25.39 -6.32 15.68
C TYR A 382 24.91 -7.42 16.63
N ASP A 383 24.72 -7.09 17.91
CA ASP A 383 24.15 -8.01 18.88
C ASP A 383 22.63 -8.07 18.69
N TYR A 384 22.09 -9.26 18.45
CA TYR A 384 20.66 -9.47 18.20
C TYR A 384 19.76 -8.97 19.33
N ARG A 385 20.28 -8.91 20.56
CA ARG A 385 19.54 -8.43 21.75
C ARG A 385 19.21 -6.94 21.64
N MET A 386 19.99 -6.16 20.89
CA MET A 386 19.66 -4.77 20.59
C MET A 386 18.36 -4.69 19.77
N TYR A 387 18.16 -5.57 18.80
CA TYR A 387 16.97 -5.56 17.92
C TYR A 387 15.74 -6.12 18.63
N GLN A 388 15.91 -7.10 19.51
CA GLN A 388 14.84 -7.50 20.44
C GLN A 388 14.42 -6.34 21.33
N ALA A 389 15.39 -5.57 21.85
CA ALA A 389 15.10 -4.38 22.65
C ALA A 389 14.36 -3.30 21.83
N ILE A 390 14.78 -3.04 20.59
CA ILE A 390 14.08 -2.12 19.67
C ILE A 390 12.64 -2.60 19.44
N ASN A 391 12.45 -3.88 19.12
CA ASN A 391 11.13 -4.48 18.88
C ASN A 391 10.21 -4.31 20.10
N ASP A 392 10.69 -4.66 21.30
CA ASP A 392 9.92 -4.51 22.53
C ASP A 392 9.59 -3.04 22.84
N PHE A 393 10.54 -2.14 22.63
CA PHE A 393 10.38 -0.71 22.92
C PHE A 393 9.30 -0.07 22.02
N PHE A 394 9.33 -0.36 20.72
CA PHE A 394 8.32 0.16 19.79
C PHE A 394 6.98 -0.57 19.87
N GLY A 395 6.99 -1.83 20.33
CA GLY A 395 5.79 -2.54 20.75
C GLY A 395 5.10 -1.85 21.93
N ASP A 396 5.86 -1.54 22.98
CA ASP A 396 5.38 -0.79 24.14
C ASP A 396 4.90 0.62 23.76
N THR A 397 5.63 1.30 22.85
CA THR A 397 5.28 2.65 22.38
C THR A 397 3.92 2.65 21.68
N TRP A 398 3.72 1.69 20.78
CA TRP A 398 2.45 1.52 20.09
C TRP A 398 1.31 1.26 21.08
N TRP A 399 1.53 0.41 22.09
CA TRP A 399 0.54 0.14 23.13
C TRP A 399 0.14 1.41 23.90
N VAL A 400 1.09 2.27 24.25
CA VAL A 400 0.81 3.54 24.94
C VAL A 400 0.00 4.46 24.02
N ILE A 401 0.37 4.61 22.75
CA ILE A 401 -0.38 5.41 21.78
C ILE A 401 -1.81 4.88 21.66
N ASN A 402 -1.97 3.57 21.45
CA ASN A 402 -3.25 2.90 21.30
C ASN A 402 -4.14 3.09 22.54
N TYR A 403 -3.57 2.96 23.74
CA TYR A 403 -4.28 3.24 25.00
C TYR A 403 -4.90 4.64 25.00
N TYR A 404 -4.13 5.66 24.58
CA TYR A 404 -4.61 7.05 24.56
C TYR A 404 -5.64 7.34 23.45
N THR A 405 -5.76 6.51 22.41
CA THR A 405 -6.86 6.63 21.42
C THR A 405 -8.25 6.52 22.08
N GLY A 406 -8.36 5.71 23.15
CA GLY A 406 -9.60 5.52 23.91
C GLY A 406 -9.64 6.28 25.24
N ASN A 407 -8.48 6.56 25.85
CA ASN A 407 -8.40 7.00 27.24
C ASN A 407 -7.82 8.41 27.47
N HIS A 408 -7.36 9.12 26.43
CA HIS A 408 -6.87 10.50 26.63
C HIS A 408 -7.98 11.41 27.18
N SER A 409 -7.69 12.28 28.15
CA SER A 409 -8.71 13.10 28.83
C SER A 409 -9.44 14.06 27.89
N ASP A 410 -8.72 14.64 26.92
CA ASP A 410 -9.30 15.48 25.86
C ASP A 410 -9.93 14.63 24.72
N PRO A 411 -11.26 14.69 24.51
CA PRO A 411 -11.95 13.97 23.44
C PRO A 411 -11.48 14.35 22.02
N THR A 412 -11.02 15.58 21.82
CA THR A 412 -10.49 16.06 20.53
C THR A 412 -9.22 15.32 20.18
N VAL A 413 -8.33 15.14 21.16
CA VAL A 413 -7.08 14.40 20.98
C VAL A 413 -7.36 12.93 20.70
N ARG A 414 -8.31 12.31 21.41
CA ARG A 414 -8.75 10.93 21.13
C ARG A 414 -9.19 10.76 19.68
N ALA A 415 -10.11 11.61 19.22
CA ALA A 415 -10.62 11.56 17.85
C ALA A 415 -9.52 11.75 16.79
N ARG A 416 -8.55 12.63 17.06
CA ARG A 416 -7.41 12.84 16.17
C ARG A 416 -6.44 11.66 16.18
N LEU A 417 -6.12 11.09 17.34
CA LEU A 417 -5.29 9.89 17.45
C LEU A 417 -5.93 8.70 16.71
N GLN A 418 -7.25 8.53 16.79
CA GLN A 418 -8.00 7.51 16.04
C GLN A 418 -7.94 7.70 14.51
N GLN A 419 -7.65 8.92 14.04
CA GLN A 419 -7.49 9.24 12.63
C GLN A 419 -6.03 9.21 12.15
N MET A 420 -5.08 9.07 13.07
CA MET A 420 -3.66 8.99 12.74
C MET A 420 -3.27 7.57 12.35
N GLU A 421 -2.55 7.46 11.25
CA GLU A 421 -1.84 6.25 10.85
C GLU A 421 -0.43 6.32 11.44
N ILE A 422 -0.10 5.36 12.31
CA ILE A 422 1.20 5.30 12.99
C ILE A 422 2.12 4.34 12.25
N TRP A 423 3.31 4.82 11.88
CA TRP A 423 4.23 4.13 11.00
C TRP A 423 5.46 3.70 11.79
N ALA A 424 5.95 2.50 11.48
CA ALA A 424 7.14 1.95 12.11
C ALA A 424 8.38 2.86 11.89
N PRO A 425 9.30 2.90 12.87
CA PRO A 425 10.56 3.61 12.73
C PRO A 425 11.30 3.14 11.48
N PRO A 426 12.02 4.04 10.79
CA PRO A 426 12.87 3.61 9.69
C PRO A 426 14.06 2.85 10.24
N MET A 427 14.35 1.67 9.68
CA MET A 427 15.59 0.97 9.96
C MET A 427 16.64 1.39 8.94
N SER A 428 17.79 1.88 9.43
CA SER A 428 18.96 1.98 8.56
C SER A 428 19.39 0.58 8.15
N ASP A 429 19.82 0.42 6.92
CA ASP A 429 20.36 -0.86 6.49
C ASP A 429 21.61 -1.24 7.25
N ILE A 430 21.74 -2.54 7.48
CA ILE A 430 22.97 -3.17 7.97
C ILE A 430 23.33 -4.23 6.95
N TYR A 431 24.38 -3.95 6.19
CA TYR A 431 24.84 -4.82 5.11
C TYR A 431 25.72 -5.97 5.65
N ARG A 432 25.27 -6.62 6.73
CA ARG A 432 25.86 -7.82 7.33
C ARG A 432 24.87 -8.49 8.27
N ASN A 433 25.07 -9.78 8.48
CA ASN A 433 24.38 -10.50 9.54
C ASN A 433 24.84 -10.00 10.93
N LEU A 434 23.97 -10.24 11.90
CA LEU A 434 24.23 -10.06 13.32
C LEU A 434 25.30 -11.05 13.81
N ASP A 435 25.81 -10.82 15.01
CA ASP A 435 26.89 -11.60 15.63
C ASP A 435 26.53 -13.09 15.81
N ASN A 436 25.24 -13.43 15.75
CA ASN A 436 24.73 -14.82 15.79
C ASN A 436 24.45 -15.42 14.39
N GLY A 437 24.84 -14.73 13.32
CA GLY A 437 24.67 -15.17 11.94
C GLY A 437 23.29 -14.93 11.33
N GLN A 438 22.31 -14.41 12.08
CA GLN A 438 20.97 -14.11 11.57
C GLN A 438 20.87 -12.69 11.01
N ASN A 439 19.85 -12.45 10.17
CA ASN A 439 19.51 -11.11 9.76
C ASN A 439 18.77 -10.36 10.88
N PHE A 440 18.96 -9.05 11.00
CA PHE A 440 18.32 -8.28 12.06
C PHE A 440 16.81 -8.12 11.90
N TYR A 441 16.28 -8.20 10.67
CA TYR A 441 14.83 -8.17 10.43
C TYR A 441 14.10 -9.35 11.07
N ALA A 442 14.76 -10.50 11.26
CA ALA A 442 14.21 -11.64 11.99
C ALA A 442 13.85 -11.30 13.44
N TYR A 443 14.47 -10.26 14.01
CA TYR A 443 14.21 -9.77 15.36
C TYR A 443 13.23 -8.59 15.41
N LEU A 444 12.76 -8.13 14.25
CA LEU A 444 11.83 -7.02 14.11
C LEU A 444 10.43 -7.47 13.66
N HIS A 445 10.20 -8.78 13.47
CA HIS A 445 8.90 -9.32 13.02
C HIS A 445 7.75 -8.84 13.91
N GLY A 446 7.90 -8.82 15.23
CA GLY A 446 6.84 -8.35 16.13
C GLY A 446 6.43 -6.89 15.90
N MET A 447 7.38 -6.02 15.59
CA MET A 447 7.13 -4.63 15.23
C MET A 447 6.53 -4.53 13.82
N ILE A 448 7.03 -5.31 12.86
CA ILE A 448 6.47 -5.34 11.49
C ILE A 448 5.00 -5.78 11.53
N ASP A 449 4.68 -6.84 12.28
CA ASP A 449 3.34 -7.35 12.46
C ASP A 449 2.44 -6.32 13.17
N LEU A 450 2.96 -5.64 14.20
CA LEU A 450 2.18 -4.68 14.99
C LEU A 450 1.81 -3.41 14.23
N TYR A 451 2.75 -2.89 13.43
CA TYR A 451 2.53 -1.69 12.63
C TYR A 451 1.94 -2.01 11.25
N ASP A 452 1.82 -3.31 10.91
CA ASP A 452 1.47 -3.80 9.57
C ASP A 452 2.31 -3.14 8.48
N ARG A 453 3.57 -2.80 8.83
CA ARG A 453 4.44 -2.00 7.98
C ARG A 453 5.90 -2.15 8.35
N MET A 454 6.72 -2.18 7.32
CA MET A 454 8.15 -2.03 7.40
C MET A 454 8.58 -0.70 6.79
N THR A 455 9.39 0.06 7.52
CA THR A 455 10.09 1.22 6.97
C THR A 455 11.59 1.00 7.02
N TYR A 456 12.26 1.22 5.90
CA TYR A 456 13.71 1.03 5.79
C TYR A 456 14.34 2.09 4.89
N HIS A 457 15.65 2.24 5.02
CA HIS A 457 16.45 3.07 4.15
C HIS A 457 17.13 2.16 3.13
N THR A 458 17.23 2.62 1.90
CA THR A 458 18.03 1.93 0.91
C THR A 458 18.94 2.95 0.26
N TYR A 459 20.24 2.71 0.37
CA TYR A 459 21.21 3.56 -0.28
C TYR A 459 21.87 2.75 -1.40
N PRO A 460 21.25 2.75 -2.60
CA PRO A 460 21.88 2.21 -3.78
C PRO A 460 23.30 2.77 -3.91
N ALA A 461 24.27 1.88 -4.08
CA ALA A 461 25.63 2.29 -4.41
C ALA A 461 25.95 1.67 -5.77
N PRO A 462 26.20 2.46 -6.81
CA PRO A 462 26.56 2.00 -8.15
C PRO A 462 27.65 0.93 -8.18
N ARG A 463 28.60 0.97 -7.23
CA ARG A 463 29.62 -0.08 -7.07
C ARG A 463 29.11 -1.49 -6.74
N PHE A 464 27.83 -1.63 -6.40
CA PHE A 464 27.14 -2.89 -6.09
C PHE A 464 26.06 -3.24 -7.11
N ASP A 465 26.04 -2.58 -8.28
CA ASP A 465 25.27 -3.07 -9.43
C ASP A 465 25.88 -4.41 -9.89
N SER A 466 25.27 -5.50 -9.43
CA SER A 466 25.67 -6.86 -9.77
C SER A 466 24.83 -7.46 -10.90
N ASP A 467 23.80 -6.76 -11.39
CA ASP A 467 22.95 -7.27 -12.46
C ASP A 467 23.50 -6.97 -13.86
N GLY A 468 24.52 -6.09 -13.93
CA GLY A 468 25.26 -5.79 -15.15
C GLY A 468 24.44 -4.99 -16.17
N SER A 469 23.29 -4.46 -15.77
CA SER A 469 22.41 -3.67 -16.62
C SER A 469 22.74 -2.18 -16.60
N GLY A 470 23.51 -1.68 -15.61
CA GLY A 470 23.80 -0.26 -15.40
C GLY A 470 22.67 0.46 -14.64
N GLY A 471 22.07 -0.21 -13.65
CA GLY A 471 21.02 0.30 -12.78
C GLY A 471 21.24 -0.16 -11.34
N VAL A 472 20.78 0.61 -10.34
CA VAL A 472 21.11 0.27 -8.96
C VAL A 472 20.06 -0.63 -8.33
N ILE A 473 20.54 -1.68 -7.68
CA ILE A 473 19.73 -2.64 -6.93
C ILE A 473 19.38 -2.10 -5.53
N SER A 474 18.30 -2.62 -4.96
CA SER A 474 18.01 -2.46 -3.54
C SER A 474 19.01 -3.27 -2.72
N ASN A 475 19.99 -2.57 -2.16
CA ASN A 475 21.01 -3.22 -1.33
C ASN A 475 20.40 -3.89 -0.10
N SER A 476 19.30 -3.33 0.43
CA SER A 476 18.52 -3.87 1.56
C SER A 476 17.92 -5.23 1.24
N TRP A 477 17.45 -5.41 0.00
CA TRP A 477 16.62 -6.56 -0.39
C TRP A 477 17.33 -7.90 -0.18
N ASN A 478 18.61 -7.98 -0.53
CA ASN A 478 19.42 -9.18 -0.36
C ASN A 478 19.66 -9.57 1.11
N TRP A 479 19.39 -8.65 2.04
CA TRP A 479 19.46 -8.91 3.47
C TRP A 479 18.11 -9.30 4.05
N PHE A 480 17.00 -9.09 3.36
CA PHE A 480 15.71 -9.54 3.85
C PHE A 480 15.67 -11.06 3.85
N ASP A 481 15.15 -11.66 4.93
CA ASP A 481 14.88 -13.09 4.92
C ASP A 481 13.78 -13.43 3.90
N SER A 482 13.68 -14.70 3.52
CA SER A 482 12.71 -15.15 2.53
C SER A 482 11.26 -14.89 2.93
N TRP A 483 10.96 -14.84 4.24
CA TRP A 483 9.62 -14.53 4.72
C TRP A 483 9.30 -13.08 4.40
N LEU A 484 10.17 -12.14 4.77
CA LEU A 484 9.95 -10.72 4.55
C LEU A 484 9.92 -10.37 3.06
N GLN A 485 10.81 -10.95 2.25
CA GLN A 485 10.77 -10.77 0.79
C GLN A 485 9.44 -11.23 0.19
N THR A 486 8.93 -12.39 0.62
CA THR A 486 7.66 -12.94 0.15
C THR A 486 6.50 -12.04 0.56
N ASN A 487 6.46 -11.60 1.82
CA ASN A 487 5.38 -10.76 2.35
C ASN A 487 5.40 -9.33 1.79
N ILE A 488 6.57 -8.81 1.42
CA ILE A 488 6.62 -7.52 0.72
C ILE A 488 6.15 -7.69 -0.74
N ASN A 489 6.61 -8.73 -1.43
CA ASN A 489 6.25 -8.97 -2.83
C ASN A 489 4.77 -9.33 -3.03
N ASN A 490 4.12 -10.02 -2.10
CA ASN A 490 2.68 -10.31 -2.17
C ASN A 490 1.81 -9.17 -1.61
N GLY A 491 2.41 -8.12 -1.05
CA GLY A 491 1.72 -6.98 -0.45
C GLY A 491 1.14 -7.21 0.95
N SER A 492 1.44 -8.34 1.61
CA SER A 492 0.97 -8.61 2.99
C SER A 492 1.76 -7.87 4.07
N VAL A 493 2.98 -7.41 3.77
CA VAL A 493 3.71 -6.43 4.57
C VAL A 493 3.89 -5.17 3.75
N ARG A 494 3.20 -4.10 4.16
CA ARG A 494 3.34 -2.78 3.55
C ARG A 494 4.77 -2.31 3.75
N SER A 495 5.44 -1.87 2.70
CA SER A 495 6.86 -1.49 2.79
C SER A 495 7.10 -0.07 2.30
N MET A 496 8.12 0.56 2.89
CA MET A 496 8.40 1.96 2.71
C MET A 496 9.88 2.25 2.70
N ILE A 497 10.31 2.98 1.67
CA ILE A 497 11.68 3.45 1.54
C ILE A 497 11.66 4.93 1.88
N THR A 498 12.01 5.31 3.10
CA THR A 498 11.95 6.72 3.53
C THR A 498 13.18 7.54 3.19
N GLU A 499 14.27 6.87 2.84
CA GLU A 499 15.47 7.51 2.35
C GLU A 499 16.02 6.68 1.19
N PHE A 500 15.89 7.25 0.00
CA PHE A 500 16.48 6.77 -1.24
C PHE A 500 17.48 7.80 -1.75
N GLY A 501 18.71 7.37 -2.00
CA GLY A 501 19.75 8.23 -2.55
C GLY A 501 21.05 7.46 -2.75
N TRP A 502 21.92 7.95 -3.63
CA TRP A 502 23.30 7.48 -3.64
C TRP A 502 23.92 7.76 -2.26
N ASN A 503 24.43 6.73 -1.59
CA ASN A 503 24.99 6.89 -0.25
C ASN A 503 26.21 7.84 -0.27
N PRO A 504 26.19 9.01 0.38
CA PRO A 504 27.34 9.91 0.40
C PRO A 504 28.59 9.26 1.01
N GLY A 505 28.44 8.34 1.97
CA GLY A 505 29.56 7.57 2.54
C GLY A 505 30.07 6.43 1.65
N ALA A 506 29.32 6.03 0.61
CA ALA A 506 29.75 5.05 -0.38
C ALA A 506 30.16 5.68 -1.73
N MET A 507 29.83 6.95 -1.95
CA MET A 507 30.42 7.74 -3.03
C MET A 507 31.93 7.82 -2.80
N PRO A 508 32.76 7.57 -3.82
CA PRO A 508 34.18 7.86 -3.70
C PRO A 508 34.35 9.35 -3.38
N PRO A 509 35.44 9.74 -2.67
CA PRO A 509 35.71 11.10 -2.19
C PRO A 509 36.08 12.07 -3.34
N CYS A 510 35.25 12.09 -4.36
CA CYS A 510 35.40 12.76 -5.63
C CYS A 510 34.58 14.06 -5.72
N GLY A 511 33.93 14.47 -4.63
CA GLY A 511 32.96 15.56 -4.63
C GLY A 511 31.78 15.29 -5.57
N MET A 512 31.45 14.01 -5.79
CA MET A 512 30.26 13.65 -6.55
C MET A 512 29.03 13.98 -5.72
N THR A 513 28.01 14.43 -6.42
CA THR A 513 26.70 14.79 -5.87
C THR A 513 25.67 13.90 -6.55
N GLN A 514 24.42 13.89 -6.07
CA GLN A 514 23.36 13.14 -6.75
C GLN A 514 23.14 13.60 -8.20
N TYR A 515 23.57 14.83 -8.57
CA TYR A 515 23.46 15.33 -9.94
C TYR A 515 24.67 15.00 -10.83
N SER A 516 25.77 14.49 -10.25
CA SER A 516 26.97 14.19 -11.02
C SER A 516 26.75 12.92 -11.85
N THR A 517 27.23 12.93 -13.09
CA THR A 517 27.43 11.66 -13.80
C THR A 517 28.55 10.91 -13.11
N TRP A 518 28.26 9.73 -12.56
CA TRP A 518 29.28 8.84 -12.04
C TRP A 518 29.97 8.18 -13.24
N PRO A 519 31.25 8.48 -13.52
CA PRO A 519 31.88 8.01 -14.74
C PRO A 519 32.11 6.49 -14.70
N ASN A 520 32.27 5.86 -15.86
CA ASN A 520 32.67 4.45 -15.96
C ASN A 520 34.20 4.24 -15.96
N THR A 521 34.98 5.32 -15.96
CA THR A 521 36.45 5.30 -16.07
C THR A 521 37.08 6.35 -15.17
N GLY A 522 38.35 6.15 -14.81
CA GLY A 522 39.12 7.05 -13.94
C GLY A 522 39.06 6.70 -12.44
N SER A 523 39.64 7.55 -11.60
CA SER A 523 39.73 7.34 -10.14
C SER A 523 38.39 7.43 -9.41
N CYS A 524 37.35 7.90 -10.10
CA CYS A 524 35.98 8.02 -9.62
C CYS A 524 35.03 7.11 -10.40
N ALA A 525 35.54 6.12 -11.13
CA ALA A 525 34.73 5.19 -11.89
C ALA A 525 33.77 4.40 -10.98
N ALA A 526 32.58 4.07 -11.47
CA ALA A 526 31.78 3.01 -10.88
C ALA A 526 32.49 1.66 -11.10
N ASN A 527 32.43 0.77 -10.10
CA ASN A 527 33.18 -0.49 -10.13
C ASN A 527 32.63 -1.51 -11.15
N ASP A 528 31.44 -1.27 -11.68
CA ASP A 528 30.74 -2.12 -12.64
C ASP A 528 31.05 -1.75 -14.10
N GLY A 529 31.81 -0.68 -14.34
CA GLY A 529 32.18 -0.22 -15.68
C GLY A 529 31.05 0.50 -16.43
N TYR A 530 29.98 0.89 -15.74
CA TYR A 530 28.89 1.68 -16.31
C TYR A 530 28.93 3.14 -15.87
N THR A 531 28.32 3.99 -16.70
CA THR A 531 28.15 5.40 -16.38
C THR A 531 26.80 5.55 -15.71
N HIS A 532 26.77 6.03 -14.48
CA HIS A 532 25.53 6.22 -13.75
C HIS A 532 25.09 7.67 -13.76
N THR A 533 23.77 7.83 -13.88
CA THR A 533 23.10 9.09 -13.56
C THR A 533 22.01 8.73 -12.55
N PHE A 534 21.82 9.58 -11.54
CA PHE A 534 20.81 9.32 -10.51
C PHE A 534 19.42 9.10 -11.10
N ASP A 535 19.09 9.79 -12.19
CA ASP A 535 17.82 9.65 -12.91
C ASP A 535 17.62 8.27 -13.53
N ASN A 536 18.63 7.76 -14.26
CA ASN A 536 18.58 6.40 -14.82
C ASN A 536 18.51 5.35 -13.70
N ASP A 537 19.33 5.53 -12.67
CA ASP A 537 19.39 4.63 -11.51
C ASP A 537 18.06 4.58 -10.77
N LEU A 538 17.46 5.73 -10.50
CA LEU A 538 16.18 5.86 -9.82
C LEU A 538 15.03 5.32 -10.66
N SER A 539 14.98 5.62 -11.95
CA SER A 539 13.95 5.10 -12.84
C SER A 539 13.95 3.57 -12.88
N ARG A 540 15.15 2.97 -12.96
CA ARG A 540 15.30 1.51 -12.90
C ARG A 540 14.99 0.95 -11.52
N PHE A 541 15.39 1.65 -10.47
CA PHE A 541 15.08 1.24 -9.11
C PHE A 541 13.56 1.17 -8.90
N LEU A 542 12.82 2.19 -9.35
CA LEU A 542 11.36 2.21 -9.26
C LEU A 542 10.73 1.08 -10.07
N ALA A 543 11.24 0.81 -11.27
CA ALA A 543 10.71 -0.24 -12.14
C ALA A 543 10.98 -1.67 -11.62
N TYR A 544 12.17 -1.91 -11.04
CA TYR A 544 12.65 -3.29 -10.82
C TYR A 544 13.05 -3.61 -9.38
N HIS A 545 13.42 -2.62 -8.56
CA HIS A 545 14.05 -2.85 -7.25
C HIS A 545 13.32 -2.21 -6.07
N ARG A 546 12.17 -1.57 -6.27
CA ARG A 546 11.35 -1.06 -5.17
C ARG A 546 10.55 -2.14 -4.43
N HIS A 547 10.39 -3.33 -5.03
CA HIS A 547 9.69 -4.48 -4.45
C HIS A 547 8.35 -4.11 -3.82
N ASN A 548 7.42 -3.54 -4.59
CA ASN A 548 6.09 -3.12 -4.12
C ASN A 548 6.07 -2.11 -2.95
N ALA A 549 7.19 -1.44 -2.63
CA ALA A 549 7.18 -0.35 -1.66
C ALA A 549 6.15 0.72 -2.05
N GLU A 550 5.32 1.10 -1.09
CA GLU A 550 4.21 2.04 -1.24
C GLU A 550 4.70 3.47 -1.45
N VAL A 551 5.84 3.76 -0.83
CA VAL A 551 6.50 5.06 -0.85
C VAL A 551 7.99 4.84 -1.08
N VAL A 552 8.53 5.58 -2.04
CA VAL A 552 9.97 5.75 -2.23
C VAL A 552 10.26 7.23 -2.08
N ALA A 553 10.71 7.64 -0.89
CA ALA A 553 11.05 9.01 -0.60
C ALA A 553 12.52 9.27 -0.94
N VAL A 554 12.71 10.12 -1.95
CA VAL A 554 14.06 10.56 -2.34
C VAL A 554 14.57 11.52 -1.28
N TRP A 555 15.77 11.24 -0.80
CA TRP A 555 16.46 12.05 0.18
C TRP A 555 17.17 13.20 -0.54
N ILE A 556 16.71 14.44 -0.31
CA ILE A 556 17.38 15.63 -0.84
C ILE A 556 18.56 15.95 0.08
N MET A 557 19.78 15.67 -0.36
CA MET A 557 20.93 15.84 0.51
C MET A 557 21.27 17.31 0.72
N LYS A 558 21.70 17.57 1.96
CA LYS A 558 22.83 18.46 2.20
C LYS A 558 24.08 17.69 1.79
N GLY A 559 24.65 17.98 0.62
CA GLY A 559 25.95 17.40 0.25
C GLY A 559 26.99 17.67 1.34
N TRP A 560 27.96 16.76 1.53
CA TRP A 560 29.07 16.96 2.47
C TRP A 560 29.90 18.22 2.15
N ASP A 561 29.86 18.67 0.89
CA ASP A 561 30.57 19.85 0.38
C ASP A 561 29.66 21.09 0.20
N ASP A 562 28.60 21.21 1.01
CA ASP A 562 27.71 22.39 1.03
C ASP A 562 27.04 22.73 -0.30
N ARG A 563 26.81 21.73 -1.16
CA ARG A 563 26.00 21.88 -2.36
C ARG A 563 24.68 21.20 -2.12
N ALA A 564 23.61 21.93 -2.34
CA ALA A 564 22.27 21.46 -2.15
C ALA A 564 21.70 20.91 -3.45
N ASP A 565 21.08 19.73 -3.36
CA ASP A 565 20.59 19.05 -4.55
C ASP A 565 19.45 19.80 -5.26
N GLY A 566 18.78 20.79 -4.65
CA GLY A 566 17.68 21.55 -5.29
C GLY A 566 18.10 22.63 -6.30
N LEU A 567 19.35 23.11 -6.27
CA LEU A 567 19.82 24.24 -7.07
C LEU A 567 21.07 23.88 -7.88
N ASP A 568 21.22 24.48 -9.06
CA ASP A 568 22.46 24.35 -9.83
C ASP A 568 23.60 25.17 -9.23
N GLN A 569 24.80 25.00 -9.79
CA GLN A 569 25.98 25.82 -9.42
C GLN A 569 25.80 27.34 -9.67
N TYR A 570 24.64 27.75 -10.21
CA TYR A 570 24.24 29.12 -10.48
C TYR A 570 22.98 29.54 -9.68
N GLY A 571 22.45 28.70 -8.79
CA GLY A 571 21.26 29.00 -7.99
C GLY A 571 19.91 28.80 -8.71
N ASN A 572 19.88 28.17 -9.89
CA ASN A 572 18.64 27.86 -10.60
C ASN A 572 18.00 26.57 -10.10
N VAL A 573 16.66 26.53 -10.02
CA VAL A 573 15.87 25.33 -9.70
C VAL A 573 16.16 24.24 -10.73
N ARG A 574 16.64 23.06 -10.29
CA ARG A 574 17.13 22.01 -11.19
C ARG A 574 16.07 21.00 -11.64
N THR A 575 16.27 20.54 -12.88
CA THR A 575 15.48 19.59 -13.68
C THR A 575 15.49 18.12 -13.23
N TRP A 576 16.28 17.69 -12.23
CA TRP A 576 16.22 16.28 -11.84
C TRP A 576 14.94 15.94 -11.06
N LEU A 577 14.40 16.91 -10.28
CA LEU A 577 13.04 16.81 -9.76
C LEU A 577 12.04 16.64 -10.91
N HIS A 578 12.31 17.27 -12.06
CA HIS A 578 11.51 17.15 -13.27
C HIS A 578 11.60 15.73 -13.85
N ASN A 579 12.78 15.14 -14.03
CA ASN A 579 12.85 13.75 -14.54
C ASN A 579 12.29 12.72 -13.56
N TYR A 580 12.50 12.92 -12.26
CA TYR A 580 11.84 12.13 -11.22
C TYR A 580 10.31 12.27 -11.28
N GLN A 581 9.72 13.31 -11.88
CA GLN A 581 8.26 13.38 -12.08
C GLN A 581 7.78 12.39 -13.14
N TRP A 582 8.52 12.27 -14.23
CA TRP A 582 8.11 11.55 -15.44
C TRP A 582 8.51 10.08 -15.47
N SER A 583 9.39 9.65 -14.56
CA SER A 583 9.70 8.23 -14.40
C SER A 583 8.43 7.46 -14.01
N ASN A 584 7.87 6.68 -14.93
CA ASN A 584 6.78 5.78 -14.58
C ASN A 584 7.33 4.74 -13.58
N PRO A 585 6.69 4.49 -12.44
CA PRO A 585 7.00 3.31 -11.65
C PRO A 585 6.82 2.01 -12.41
#